data_AF-A0A2V2CD62-F1
#
_entry.id   AF-A0A2V2CD62-F1
#
_cell.length_a   1.000
_cell.length_b   1.000
_cell.length_c   1.000
_cell.angle_alpha   90.00
_cell.angle_beta   90.00
_cell.angle_gamma   90.00
#
_symmetry.space_group_name_H-M   'P 1'
#
loop_
_entity.id
_entity.type
_entity.pdbx_description
1 polymer ?
#
loop_
_entity_poly.entity_id
_entity_poly.type
_entity_poly.pdbx_seq_one_letter_code
_entity_poly.pdbx_strand_id
1 'polypeptide(L)'
;MQKNRNIVPRELSDREKADMEKDIYDSFANYLSFCPVCGYVDKTNMYLVRAKARLKKLAIQKEPCPNCGRCQWVLGYPDGTPTGFVKF
;
A
#
# COMPACT_ATOMS: atom_id res chain seq x y z
N MET A 1 11.74 -6.61 -9.63
CA MET A 1 11.09 -7.89 -9.28
C MET A 1 10.39 -7.74 -7.95
N GLN A 2 9.11 -8.07 -7.86
CA GLN A 2 8.36 -8.04 -6.60
C GLN A 2 9.00 -9.05 -5.66
N LYS A 3 9.43 -8.59 -4.47
CA LYS A 3 10.19 -9.43 -3.54
C LYS A 3 9.37 -10.60 -2.98
N ASN A 4 8.05 -10.44 -2.88
CA ASN A 4 7.14 -11.47 -2.39
C ASN A 4 5.89 -11.57 -3.28
N ARG A 5 5.73 -12.69 -3.97
CA ARG A 5 4.61 -12.97 -4.88
C ARG A 5 3.35 -13.45 -4.17
N ASN A 6 3.45 -13.82 -2.89
CA ASN A 6 2.31 -14.33 -2.11
C ASN A 6 1.43 -13.21 -1.54
N ILE A 7 1.86 -11.95 -1.67
CA ILE A 7 1.07 -10.80 -1.21
C ILE A 7 0.22 -10.31 -2.38
N VAL A 8 -1.08 -10.54 -2.29
CA VAL A 8 -2.08 -9.88 -3.13
C VAL A 8 -2.46 -8.57 -2.45
N PRO A 9 -2.22 -7.39 -3.04
CA PRO A 9 -2.62 -6.13 -2.43
C PRO A 9 -4.06 -5.75 -2.76
N ARG A 10 -4.72 -5.06 -1.82
CA ARG A 10 -6.02 -4.44 -1.94
C ARG A 10 -5.92 -2.97 -1.56
N GLU A 11 -6.56 -2.09 -2.32
CA GLU A 11 -6.64 -0.67 -1.96
C GLU A 11 -7.48 -0.47 -0.68
N LEU A 12 -7.14 0.53 0.12
CA LEU A 12 -8.00 0.93 1.24
C LEU A 12 -9.40 1.30 0.72
N SER A 13 -10.41 0.76 1.37
CA SER A 13 -11.82 1.10 1.17
C SER A 13 -12.09 2.55 1.56
N ASP A 14 -13.19 3.10 1.07
CA ASP A 14 -13.57 4.49 1.38
C ASP A 14 -13.77 4.72 2.88
N ARG A 15 -14.27 3.69 3.59
CA ARG A 15 -14.37 3.73 5.06
C ARG A 15 -13.00 3.80 5.72
N GLU A 16 -12.05 2.93 5.34
CA GLU A 16 -10.69 2.96 5.88
C GLU A 16 -9.97 4.29 5.58
N LYS A 17 -10.23 4.88 4.40
CA LYS A 17 -9.72 6.21 4.05
C LYS A 17 -10.33 7.32 4.92
N ALA A 18 -11.64 7.29 5.14
CA ALA A 18 -12.33 8.26 5.99
C ALA A 18 -11.94 8.13 7.48
N ASP A 19 -11.75 6.91 7.97
CA ASP A 19 -11.25 6.66 9.32
C ASP A 19 -9.82 7.18 9.46
N MET A 20 -8.98 6.99 8.44
CA MET A 20 -7.62 7.51 8.40
C MET A 20 -7.53 9.04 8.39
N GLU A 21 -8.52 9.76 7.85
CA GLU A 21 -8.61 11.23 7.94
C GLU A 21 -8.97 11.72 9.35
N LYS A 22 -9.59 10.86 10.16
CA LYS A 22 -9.92 11.12 11.56
C LYS A 22 -8.86 10.61 12.53
N ASP A 23 -7.67 10.26 12.02
CA ASP A 23 -6.60 9.59 12.75
C ASP A 23 -7.00 8.24 13.39
N ILE A 24 -8.00 7.57 12.82
CA ILE A 24 -8.43 6.22 13.21
C ILE A 24 -7.80 5.23 12.23
N TYR A 25 -6.74 4.56 12.65
CA TYR A 25 -6.04 3.57 11.85
C TYR A 25 -5.25 2.59 12.73
N ASP A 26 -4.94 1.41 12.18
CA ASP A 26 -4.11 0.44 12.87
C ASP A 26 -2.68 0.96 13.00
N SER A 27 -2.23 1.19 14.24
CA SER A 27 -0.87 1.67 14.52
C SER A 27 0.20 0.65 14.11
N PHE A 28 -0.16 -0.64 14.10
CA PHE A 28 0.66 -1.76 13.66
C PHE A 28 -0.12 -2.53 12.60
N ALA A 29 0.26 -2.42 11.34
CA ALA A 29 -0.34 -3.14 10.22
C ALA A 29 0.66 -3.24 9.06
N ASN A 30 0.49 -4.17 8.12
CA ASN A 30 1.32 -4.20 6.91
C ASN A 30 0.70 -3.30 5.85
N TYR A 31 1.00 -2.01 5.93
CA TYR A 31 0.66 -1.06 4.88
C TYR A 31 1.48 -1.32 3.62
N LEU A 32 0.80 -1.54 2.51
CA LEU A 32 1.39 -1.82 1.21
C LEU A 32 1.41 -0.55 0.36
N SER A 33 2.58 -0.22 -0.19
CA SER A 33 2.70 0.70 -1.32
C SER A 33 2.75 -0.13 -2.60
N PHE A 34 1.71 -0.05 -3.42
CA PHE A 34 1.58 -0.93 -4.58
C PHE A 34 0.98 -0.22 -5.80
N CYS A 35 1.14 -0.83 -6.97
CA CYS A 35 0.54 -0.36 -8.21
C CYS A 35 -0.89 -0.90 -8.34
N PRO A 36 -1.91 -0.03 -8.49
CA PRO A 36 -3.31 -0.46 -8.55
C PRO A 36 -3.65 -1.21 -9.86
N VAL A 37 -2.84 -1.08 -10.90
CA VAL A 37 -3.12 -1.66 -12.22
C VAL A 37 -2.65 -3.09 -12.35
N CYS A 38 -1.47 -3.42 -11.80
CA CYS A 38 -0.89 -4.76 -11.94
C CYS A 38 -0.60 -5.47 -10.62
N GLY A 39 -0.95 -4.86 -9.48
CA GLY A 39 -0.75 -5.44 -8.15
C GLY A 39 0.71 -5.50 -7.69
N TYR A 40 1.64 -4.86 -8.40
CA TYR A 40 3.05 -4.86 -8.01
C TYR A 40 3.25 -4.14 -6.67
N VAL A 41 3.73 -4.86 -5.66
CA VAL A 41 4.08 -4.29 -4.34
C VAL A 41 5.51 -3.76 -4.36
N ASP A 42 5.68 -2.45 -4.18
CA ASP A 42 6.98 -1.80 -4.04
C ASP A 42 7.57 -2.02 -2.64
N LYS A 43 6.77 -1.73 -1.61
CA LYS A 43 7.23 -1.80 -0.23
C LYS A 43 6.10 -2.11 0.74
N THR A 44 6.43 -2.87 1.78
CA THR A 44 5.60 -3.06 2.96
C THR A 44 6.14 -2.20 4.10
N ASN A 45 5.26 -1.56 4.85
CA ASN A 45 5.62 -0.73 5.99
C ASN A 45 4.71 -1.07 7.17
N MET A 46 5.27 -1.19 8.36
CA MET A 46 4.50 -1.47 9.57
C MET A 46 3.71 -0.23 10.07
N TYR A 47 4.17 0.97 9.72
CA TYR A 47 3.62 2.23 10.20
C TYR A 47 3.04 3.04 9.05
N LEU A 48 1.82 3.56 9.25
CA LEU A 48 1.12 4.38 8.27
C LEU A 48 1.94 5.59 7.80
N VAL A 49 2.58 6.29 8.72
CA VAL A 49 3.38 7.49 8.44
C VAL A 49 4.50 7.18 7.43
N ARG A 50 5.19 6.06 7.60
CA ARG A 50 6.25 5.62 6.69
C ARG A 50 5.69 5.22 5.32
N ALA A 51 4.53 4.57 5.30
CA ALA A 51 3.86 4.20 4.05
C ALA A 51 3.42 5.44 3.25
N LYS A 52 2.78 6.41 3.91
CA LYS A 52 2.41 7.71 3.30
C LYS A 52 3.64 8.46 2.78
N ALA A 53 4.73 8.50 3.55
CA ALA A 53 5.97 9.13 3.12
C ALA A 53 6.57 8.46 1.87
N ARG A 54 6.50 7.12 1.77
CA ARG A 54 6.94 6.38 0.58
C ARG A 54 6.10 6.75 -0.65
N LEU A 55 4.78 6.78 -0.52
CA LEU A 55 3.89 7.18 -1.62
C LEU A 55 4.14 8.61 -2.08
N LYS A 56 4.30 9.56 -1.16
CA LYS A 56 4.66 10.94 -1.49
C LYS A 56 5.97 10.99 -2.27
N LYS A 57 7.00 10.25 -1.83
CA LYS A 57 8.28 10.18 -2.55
C LYS A 57 8.12 9.62 -3.96
N LEU A 58 7.37 8.53 -4.13
CA LEU A 58 7.10 7.92 -5.44
C LEU A 58 6.36 8.88 -6.38
N ALA A 59 5.39 9.63 -5.86
CA ALA A 59 4.64 10.63 -6.61
C ALA A 59 5.53 11.82 -7.04
N ILE A 60 6.36 12.34 -6.14
CA ILE A 60 7.30 13.43 -6.43
C ILE A 60 8.32 13.01 -7.50
N GLN A 61 8.85 11.79 -7.37
CA GLN A 61 9.85 11.24 -8.31
C GLN A 61 9.23 10.77 -9.63
N LYS A 62 7.88 10.72 -9.73
CA LYS A 62 7.14 10.10 -10.84
C LYS A 62 7.66 8.70 -11.17
N GLU A 63 8.00 7.94 -10.13
CA GLU A 63 8.62 6.63 -10.28
C GLU A 63 7.65 5.69 -11.03
N PRO A 64 8.04 5.10 -12.16
CA PRO A 64 7.18 4.16 -12.88
C PRO A 64 7.15 2.81 -12.16
N CYS A 65 6.00 2.14 -12.21
CA CYS A 65 5.91 0.75 -11.79
C CYS A 65 6.87 -0.11 -12.64
N PRO A 66 7.79 -0.89 -12.05
CA PRO A 66 8.75 -1.69 -12.82
C PRO A 66 8.09 -2.86 -13.57
N ASN A 67 6.82 -3.15 -13.32
CA ASN A 67 6.08 -4.22 -13.99
C ASN A 67 5.22 -3.70 -15.16
N CYS A 68 4.52 -2.57 -14.99
CA CYS A 68 3.58 -2.06 -16.01
C CYS A 68 3.89 -0.64 -16.53
N GLY A 69 4.94 0.00 -16.02
CA GLY A 69 5.38 1.33 -16.44
C GLY A 69 4.54 2.51 -15.94
N ARG A 70 3.39 2.29 -15.28
CA ARG A 70 2.55 3.38 -14.77
C ARG A 70 3.13 4.04 -13.52
N CYS A 71 3.08 5.36 -13.44
CA CYS A 71 3.55 6.16 -12.29
C CYS A 71 2.46 6.36 -11.22
N GLN A 72 1.55 5.40 -11.05
CA GLN A 72 0.46 5.47 -10.07
C GLN A 72 0.72 4.46 -8.95
N TRP A 73 0.75 4.96 -7.72
CA TRP A 73 0.99 4.19 -6.52
C TRP A 73 -0.08 4.51 -5.48
N VAL A 74 -0.61 3.48 -4.85
CA VAL A 74 -1.67 3.60 -3.85
C VAL A 74 -1.29 2.89 -2.56
N LEU A 75 -1.98 3.29 -1.48
CA LEU A 75 -1.88 2.67 -0.18
C LEU A 75 -2.91 1.56 -0.06
N GLY A 76 -2.53 0.46 0.57
CA GLY A 76 -3.45 -0.64 0.80
C GLY A 76 -3.02 -1.59 1.88
N TYR A 77 -3.79 -2.64 1.98
CA TYR A 77 -3.54 -3.80 2.84
C TYR A 77 -3.39 -5.05 1.99
N PRO A 78 -2.84 -6.14 2.55
CA PRO A 78 -2.99 -7.45 1.92
C PRO A 78 -4.49 -7.74 1.72
N ASP A 79 -4.81 -8.45 0.65
CA ASP A 79 -6.17 -8.88 0.39
C ASP A 79 -6.63 -9.87 1.46
N GLY A 80 -7.94 -9.90 1.73
CA GLY A 80 -8.52 -10.76 2.77
C GLY A 80 -8.25 -10.33 4.22
N THR A 81 -7.62 -9.17 4.45
CA THR A 81 -7.47 -8.58 5.80
C THR A 81 -8.06 -7.17 5.90
N PRO A 82 -8.91 -6.91 6.92
CA PRO A 82 -9.43 -5.57 7.20
C PRO A 82 -8.46 -4.71 8.03
N THR A 83 -7.45 -5.31 8.65
CA THR A 83 -6.52 -4.65 9.59
C THR A 83 -5.07 -4.65 9.10
N GLY A 84 -4.84 -5.03 7.84
CA GLY A 84 -3.50 -5.04 7.24
C GLY A 84 -2.55 -6.12 7.78
N PHE A 85 -3.00 -7.03 8.65
CA PHE A 85 -2.19 -8.17 9.07
C PHE A 85 -2.22 -9.29 8.02
N VAL A 86 -1.03 -9.75 7.61
CA VAL A 86 -0.90 -10.95 6.76
C VAL A 86 -1.20 -12.17 7.63
N LYS A 87 -2.22 -12.95 7.25
CA LYS A 87 -2.37 -14.31 7.76
C LYS A 87 -1.49 -15.23 6.90
N PHE A 88 -0.59 -15.96 7.54
CA PHE A 88 0.16 -17.04 6.91
C PHE A 88 -0.68 -18.31 6.89
#